data_AF-A0AA51HBQ4-F1
#
_entry.id   AF-A0AA51HBQ4-F1
#
_cell.length_a   1.000
_cell.length_b   1.000
_cell.length_c   1.000
_cell.angle_alpha   90.00
_cell.angle_beta   90.00
_cell.angle_gamma   90.00
#
_symmetry.space_group_name_H-M   'P 1'
#
loop_
_entity.id
_entity.type
_entity.pdbx_description
1 polymer ?
#
loop_
_entity_poly.entity_id
_entity_poly.type
_entity_poly.pdbx_seq_one_letter_code
_entity_poly.pdbx_strand_id
1 'polypeptide(L)' 'MAFSIALVIFAIIGIIYGIINKNKSLRIVSAIGLIMIIAAWVYFYNNPY' A
#
# COMPACT_ATOMS: atom_id res chain seq x y z
N MET A 1 -5.17 13.11 3.44
CA MET A 1 -4.24 12.63 4.50
C MET A 1 -4.77 11.40 5.24
N ALA A 2 -5.91 11.48 5.95
CA ALA A 2 -6.47 10.33 6.69
C ALA A 2 -6.74 9.09 5.80
N PHE A 3 -7.31 9.29 4.60
CA PHE A 3 -7.56 8.21 3.65
C PHE A 3 -6.27 7.50 3.20
N SER A 4 -5.22 8.26 2.89
CA SER A 4 -3.91 7.72 2.50
C SER A 4 -3.27 6.91 3.62
N ILE A 5 -3.38 7.37 4.88
CA ILE A 5 -2.90 6.64 6.06
C ILE A 5 -3.66 5.32 6.21
N ALA A 6 -4.99 5.33 6.06
CA ALA A 6 -5.79 4.12 6.10
C ALA A 6 -5.37 3.12 5.01
N LEU A 7 -5.13 3.58 3.77
CA LEU A 7 -4.68 2.74 2.67
C LEU A 7 -3.31 2.09 2.95
N VAL A 8 -2.36 2.82 3.53
CA VAL A 8 -1.05 2.26 3.92
C VAL A 8 -1.23 1.16 4.98
N ILE A 9 -2.05 1.41 6.01
CA ILE A 9 -2.34 0.42 7.05
C ILE A 9 -2.98 -0.84 6.44
N PHE A 10 -3.97 -0.68 5.56
CA PHE A 10 -4.59 -1.81 4.85
C PHE A 10 -3.59 -2.61 4.02
N ALA A 11 -2.69 -1.93 3.31
CA ALA A 11 -1.66 -2.60 2.51
C ALA A 11 -0.67 -3.38 3.39
N ILE A 12 -0.27 -2.82 4.54
CA ILE A 12 0.61 -3.52 5.51
C ILE A 12 -0.10 -4.74 6.09
N ILE A 13 -1.36 -4.61 6.53
CA ILE A 13 -2.16 -5.72 7.04
C ILE A 13 -2.31 -6.82 5.98
N GLY A 14 -2.58 -6.44 4.72
CA GLY A 14 -2.69 -7.38 3.61
C GLY A 14 -1.38 -8.14 3.34
N ILE A 15 -0.23 -7.48 3.44
CA ILE A 15 1.09 -8.13 3.33
C ILE A 15 1.29 -9.12 4.48
N ILE A 16 1.07 -8.69 5.73
CA ILE A 16 1.24 -9.54 6.92
C ILE A 16 0.34 -10.77 6.84
N TYR A 17 -0.95 -10.55 6.54
CA TYR A 17 -1.94 -11.63 6.42
C TYR A 17 -1.63 -12.56 5.24
N GLY A 18 -1.13 -12.00 4.13
CA GLY A 18 -0.66 -12.79 2.98
C GLY A 18 0.56 -13.65 3.31
N ILE A 19 1.48 -13.16 4.14
CA ILE A 19 2.63 -13.94 4.63
C ILE A 19 2.18 -15.05 5.56
N ILE A 20 1.37 -14.74 6.58
CA ILE A 20 0.89 -15.71 7.58
C ILE A 20 0.13 -16.85 6.91
N ASN A 21 -0.77 -16.53 5.97
CA ASN A 21 -1.60 -17.52 5.29
C ASN A 21 -0.93 -18.15 4.05
N LYS A 22 0.36 -17.85 3.79
CA LYS A 22 1.09 -18.26 2.58
C LYS A 22 0.36 -17.92 1.27
N ASN A 23 -0.53 -16.93 1.29
CA ASN A 23 -1.29 -16.48 0.14
C ASN A 23 -0.44 -15.51 -0.70
N LYS A 24 0.23 -16.07 -1.71
CA LYS A 24 1.10 -15.33 -2.63
C LYS A 24 0.36 -14.20 -3.33
N SER A 25 -0.87 -14.43 -3.79
CA SER A 25 -1.66 -13.42 -4.50
C SER A 25 -1.97 -12.22 -3.63
N LEU A 26 -2.46 -12.45 -2.40
CA LEU A 26 -2.75 -11.37 -1.46
C LEU A 26 -1.49 -10.53 -1.16
N ARG A 27 -0.37 -11.21 -0.90
CA ARG A 27 0.90 -10.56 -0.62
C ARG A 27 1.39 -9.71 -1.79
N ILE A 28 1.28 -10.21 -3.03
CA ILE A 28 1.68 -9.48 -4.24
C ILE A 28 0.78 -8.28 -4.49
N VAL A 29 -0.55 -8.45 -4.43
CA VAL A 29 -1.51 -7.37 -4.65
C VAL A 29 -1.33 -6.26 -3.60
N SER A 30 -1.17 -6.62 -2.34
CA SER A 30 -0.93 -5.64 -1.27
C SER A 30 0.40 -4.91 -1.41
N ALA A 31 1.47 -5.60 -1.84
CA ALA A 31 2.76 -4.96 -2.12
C ALA A 31 2.69 -3.99 -3.30
N ILE A 32 2.04 -4.38 -4.40
CA ILE A 32 1.81 -3.51 -5.56
C ILE A 32 0.97 -2.29 -5.16
N GLY A 33 -0.08 -2.49 -4.36
CA GLY A 33 -0.89 -1.40 -3.82
C GLY A 33 -0.08 -0.41 -2.97
N LEU A 34 0.79 -0.91 -2.09
CA LEU A 34 1.68 -0.08 -1.28
C LEU A 34 2.61 0.78 -2.17
N ILE A 35 3.19 0.19 -3.22
CA ILE A 35 4.05 0.90 -4.17
C ILE A 35 3.28 2.02 -4.87
N MET A 36 2.05 1.76 -5.31
CA MET A 36 1.21 2.79 -5.95
C MET A 36 0.87 3.94 -5.00
N ILE A 37 0.56 3.65 -3.72
CA ILE A 37 0.28 4.68 -2.72
C ILE A 37 1.51 5.57 -2.50
N ILE A 38 2.70 4.98 -2.39
CA ILE A 38 3.96 5.72 -2.25
C ILE A 38 4.23 6.56 -3.49
N ALA A 39 4.07 5.99 -4.69
CA ALA A 39 4.27 6.72 -5.94
C ALA A 39 3.34 7.93 -6.07
N ALA A 40 2.05 7.76 -5.72
CA ALA A 40 1.09 8.85 -5.69
C ALA A 40 1.50 9.92 -4.67
N TRP A 41 1.93 9.51 -3.46
CA TRP A 41 2.40 10.45 -2.45
C TRP A 41 3.59 11.27 -2.93
N VAL A 42 4.61 10.61 -3.51
CA VAL A 42 5.79 11.27 -4.06
C VAL A 42 5.42 12.22 -5.19
N TYR A 43 4.51 11.81 -6.08
CA TYR A 43 4.04 12.66 -7.18
C TYR A 43 3.40 13.95 -6.68
N PHE A 44 2.45 13.87 -5.74
CA PHE A 44 1.77 15.04 -5.19
C PHE A 44 2.65 15.88 -4.26
N TYR A 45 3.65 15.27 -3.62
CA TYR A 45 4.64 16.00 -2.83
C TYR A 45 5.57 16.84 -3.73
N ASN A 46 5.96 16.29 -4.88
CA ASN A 46 6.85 16.97 -5.84
C ASN A 46 6.12 17.91 -6.81
N ASN A 47 4.85 17.64 -7.09
CA ASN A 47 3.95 18.54 -7.82
C ASN A 47 2.83 18.97 -6.89
N PRO A 48 3.13 19.83 -5.90
CA PRO A 48 2.11 20.49 -5.11
C PRO A 48 1.43 21.49 -6.05
N TYR A 49 0.36 21.06 -6.70
CA TYR A 49 -0.65 22.00 -7.18
C TYR A 49 -1.29 22.67 -5.96
#